data_AF-A0A2J4P0I0-F1
#
_entry.id   AF-A0A2J4P0I0-F1
#
_cell.length_a   1.000
_cell.length_b   1.000
_cell.length_c   1.000
_cell.angle_alpha   90.00
_cell.angle_beta   90.00
_cell.angle_gamma   90.00
#
_symmetry.space_group_name_H-M   'P 1'
#
loop_
_entity.id
_entity.type
_entity.pdbx_description
1 polymer ?
#
loop_
_entity_poly.entity_id
_entity_poly.type
_entity_poly.pdbx_seq_one_letter_code
_entity_poly.pdbx_strand_id
1 'polypeptide(L)'
;FYIEVAGLSPAAAASIFAIAKIWDGITDPIMGYITDNIRTRWGRRRIFFIIGAPLSFCFALMWVSGFGYAWYLGTYLLFSTVFTLLMVPYDTLPAEMTSRYDLRSKMSGARMLFAQATAFLSALIPGQILAHVADKSQAFLYIGLVFSVLFAL
;
A
#
# COMPACT_ATOMS: atom_id res chain seq x y z
N PHE A 1 -14.32 8.80 0.71
CA PHE A 1 -14.98 7.56 0.21
C PHE A 1 -15.77 6.84 1.29
N TYR A 2 -15.18 6.31 2.37
CA TYR A 2 -15.91 5.51 3.37
C TYR A 2 -17.17 6.17 3.94
N ILE A 3 -17.13 7.48 4.19
CA ILE A 3 -18.29 8.24 4.68
C ILE A 3 -19.16 8.72 3.51
N GLU A 4 -18.56 9.46 2.56
CA GLU A 4 -19.30 10.14 1.49
C GLU A 4 -19.88 9.24 0.39
N VAL A 5 -19.30 8.07 0.14
CA VAL A 5 -19.65 7.19 -1.00
C VAL A 5 -20.14 5.84 -0.52
N ALA A 6 -19.45 5.23 0.45
CA ALA A 6 -19.88 3.97 1.04
C ALA A 6 -20.99 4.14 2.10
N GLY A 7 -21.30 5.38 2.52
CA GLY A 7 -22.38 5.67 3.45
C GLY A 7 -22.15 5.16 4.87
N LEU A 8 -20.91 4.86 5.27
CA LEU A 8 -20.60 4.43 6.62
C LEU A 8 -20.66 5.60 7.60
N SER A 9 -21.03 5.33 8.85
CA SER A 9 -20.91 6.32 9.92
C SER A 9 -19.44 6.71 10.14
N PRO A 10 -19.16 7.95 10.56
CA PRO A 10 -17.79 8.38 10.87
C PRO A 10 -17.10 7.49 11.90
N ALA A 11 -17.83 7.01 12.90
CA ALA A 11 -17.32 6.08 13.91
C ALA A 11 -16.90 4.72 13.30
N ALA A 12 -17.68 4.20 12.36
CA ALA A 12 -17.34 2.96 11.65
C ALA A 12 -16.13 3.16 10.73
N ALA A 13 -16.05 4.27 10.00
CA ALA A 13 -14.87 4.57 9.19
C ALA A 13 -13.60 4.70 10.06
N ALA A 14 -13.69 5.39 11.19
CA ALA A 14 -12.57 5.53 12.13
C ALA A 14 -12.14 4.19 12.74
N SER A 15 -13.08 3.30 13.05
CA SER A 15 -12.76 1.99 13.61
C SER A 15 -12.00 1.10 12.62
N ILE A 16 -12.28 1.18 11.31
CA ILE A 16 -11.51 0.46 10.28
C ILE A 16 -10.04 0.84 10.35
N PHE A 17 -9.73 2.15 10.36
CA PHE A 17 -8.36 2.63 10.45
C PHE A 17 -7.69 2.25 11.77
N ALA A 18 -8.41 2.29 12.89
CA ALA A 18 -7.89 1.90 14.20
C ALA A 18 -7.54 0.41 14.26
N ILE A 19 -8.44 -0.46 13.78
CA ILE A 19 -8.22 -1.91 13.74
C ILE A 19 -7.05 -2.23 12.81
N ALA A 20 -6.96 -1.57 11.66
CA ALA A 20 -5.85 -1.77 10.74
C ALA A 20 -4.50 -1.40 11.36
N LYS A 21 -4.42 -0.33 12.16
CA LYS A 21 -3.18 0.00 12.88
C LYS A 21 -2.77 -1.05 13.90
N ILE A 22 -3.73 -1.65 14.60
CA ILE A 22 -3.46 -2.76 15.51
C ILE A 22 -2.98 -3.98 14.73
N TRP A 23 -3.60 -4.25 13.58
CA TRP A 23 -3.22 -5.33 12.68
C TRP A 23 -1.80 -5.16 12.15
N ASP A 24 -1.43 -3.96 11.68
CA ASP A 24 -0.07 -3.63 11.23
C ASP A 24 0.98 -3.93 12.32
N GLY A 25 0.67 -3.56 13.57
CA GLY A 25 1.55 -3.83 14.71
C GLY A 25 1.81 -5.32 14.96
N ILE A 26 0.94 -6.21 14.46
CA ILE A 26 1.10 -7.67 14.53
C ILE A 26 1.75 -8.20 13.24
N THR A 27 1.33 -7.74 12.07
CA THR A 27 1.83 -8.24 10.79
C THR A 27 3.26 -7.82 10.51
N ASP A 28 3.69 -6.63 10.93
CA ASP A 28 5.03 -6.12 10.65
C ASP A 28 6.13 -6.99 11.31
N PRO A 29 6.06 -7.33 12.62
CA PRO A 29 7.03 -8.25 13.24
C PRO A 29 7.00 -9.66 12.66
N ILE A 30 5.81 -10.20 12.39
CA ILE A 30 5.65 -11.53 11.78
C ILE A 30 6.33 -11.55 10.41
N MET A 31 6.09 -10.51 9.61
CA MET A 31 6.68 -10.41 8.29
C MET A 31 8.20 -10.26 8.36
N GLY A 32 8.72 -9.43 9.27
CA GLY A 32 10.16 -9.33 9.51
C GLY A 32 10.80 -10.69 9.82
N TYR A 33 10.19 -11.46 10.71
CA TYR A 33 10.64 -12.82 11.02
C TYR A 33 10.59 -13.75 9.80
N ILE A 34 9.53 -13.70 9.00
CA ILE A 34 9.39 -14.51 7.77
C ILE A 34 10.47 -14.12 6.75
N THR A 35 10.70 -12.83 6.52
CA THR A 35 11.68 -12.35 5.54
C THR A 35 13.10 -12.74 5.90
N ASP A 36 13.42 -12.77 7.19
CA ASP A 36 14.77 -13.10 7.67
C ASP A 36 15.06 -14.60 7.59
N ASN A 37 14.05 -15.44 7.79
CA ASN A 37 14.20 -16.89 7.83
C ASN A 37 14.01 -17.59 6.46
N ILE A 38 13.37 -16.94 5.49
CA ILE A 38 13.14 -17.54 4.18
C ILE A 38 14.46 -17.70 3.40
N ARG A 39 14.70 -18.92 2.91
CA ARG A 39 15.79 -19.25 1.98
C ARG A 39 15.19 -19.87 0.72
N THR A 40 15.04 -19.08 -0.32
CA THR A 40 14.47 -19.51 -1.60
C THR A 40 15.51 -19.48 -2.71
N ARG A 41 15.34 -20.37 -3.69
CA ARG A 41 16.18 -20.44 -4.92
C ARG A 41 16.16 -19.15 -5.75
N TRP A 42 15.15 -18.30 -5.59
CA TRP A 42 14.98 -17.05 -6.35
C TRP A 42 15.51 -15.82 -5.60
N GLY A 43 16.13 -16.03 -4.45
CA GLY A 43 16.67 -14.98 -3.56
C GLY A 43 15.71 -14.63 -2.43
N ARG A 44 16.28 -14.39 -1.24
CA ARG A 44 15.55 -14.16 0.03
C ARG A 44 14.44 -13.11 -0.09
N ARG A 45 14.68 -12.01 -0.81
CA ARG A 45 13.75 -10.87 -0.88
C ARG A 45 12.96 -10.74 -2.17
N ARG A 46 13.47 -11.30 -3.27
CA ARG A 46 12.88 -11.14 -4.61
C ARG A 46 11.50 -11.82 -4.73
N ILE A 47 11.29 -12.91 -3.98
CA ILE A 47 10.03 -13.66 -4.01
C ILE A 47 8.85 -12.83 -3.49
N PHE A 48 9.08 -11.94 -2.52
CA PHE A 48 8.02 -11.09 -1.96
C PHE A 48 7.55 -10.03 -2.94
N PHE A 49 8.44 -9.48 -3.77
CA PHE A 49 8.04 -8.57 -4.85
C PHE A 49 7.26 -9.28 -5.95
N ILE A 50 7.67 -10.51 -6.31
CA ILE A 50 6.97 -11.30 -7.34
C ILE A 50 5.55 -11.68 -6.88
N ILE A 51 5.38 -11.99 -5.60
CA ILE A 51 4.08 -12.36 -5.02
C ILE A 51 3.26 -11.09 -4.72
N GLY A 52 3.88 -10.06 -4.16
CA GLY A 52 3.20 -8.84 -3.74
C GLY A 52 2.73 -7.94 -4.89
N ALA A 53 3.45 -7.91 -6.02
CA ALA A 53 3.07 -7.11 -7.19
C ALA A 53 1.69 -7.49 -7.78
N PRO A 54 1.34 -8.76 -8.03
CA PRO A 54 -0.03 -9.10 -8.45
C PRO A 54 -1.06 -8.93 -7.33
N LEU A 55 -0.64 -9.06 -6.06
CA LEU A 55 -1.51 -8.86 -4.91
C LEU A 55 -1.88 -7.39 -4.68
N SER A 56 -1.07 -6.43 -5.13
CA SER A 56 -1.33 -4.99 -4.95
C SER A 56 -2.58 -4.50 -5.70
N PHE A 57 -3.05 -5.24 -6.71
CA PHE A 57 -4.33 -5.01 -7.37
C PHE A 57 -5.53 -5.07 -6.40
N CYS A 58 -5.38 -5.68 -5.22
CA CYS A 58 -6.41 -5.65 -4.17
C CYS A 58 -6.75 -4.22 -3.70
N PHE A 59 -5.88 -3.23 -3.94
CA PHE A 59 -6.16 -1.83 -3.64
C PHE A 59 -7.41 -1.32 -4.37
N ALA A 60 -7.64 -1.76 -5.62
CA ALA A 60 -8.83 -1.38 -6.37
C ALA A 60 -10.13 -1.85 -5.69
N LEU A 61 -10.10 -2.98 -4.96
CA LEU A 61 -11.25 -3.54 -4.26
C LEU A 61 -11.74 -2.64 -3.11
N MET A 62 -10.86 -1.80 -2.55
CA MET A 62 -11.21 -0.87 -1.47
C MET A 62 -12.16 0.24 -1.93
N TRP A 63 -12.16 0.55 -3.24
CA TRP A 63 -12.92 1.67 -3.82
C TRP A 63 -14.20 1.22 -4.51
N VAL A 64 -14.59 -0.05 -4.35
CA VAL A 64 -15.87 -0.57 -4.87
C VAL A 64 -17.00 -0.16 -3.91
N SER A 65 -18.01 0.51 -4.46
CA SER A 65 -19.19 0.97 -3.71
C SER A 65 -20.28 -0.10 -3.63
N GLY A 66 -21.20 0.03 -2.66
CA GLY A 66 -22.37 -0.84 -2.54
C GLY A 66 -22.25 -2.03 -1.58
N PHE A 67 -21.14 -2.15 -0.83
CA PHE A 67 -20.94 -3.21 0.16
C PHE A 67 -21.07 -2.70 1.61
N GLY A 68 -21.16 -3.62 2.57
CA GLY A 68 -21.26 -3.29 4.00
C GLY A 68 -19.90 -3.12 4.69
N TYR A 69 -19.94 -2.74 5.97
CA TYR A 69 -18.76 -2.51 6.82
C TYR A 69 -17.71 -3.64 6.78
N ALA A 70 -18.16 -4.91 6.87
CA ALA A 70 -17.28 -6.07 6.91
C ALA A 70 -16.41 -6.20 5.64
N TRP A 71 -16.95 -5.84 4.48
CA TRP A 71 -16.21 -5.83 3.21
C TRP A 71 -15.10 -4.78 3.24
N TYR A 72 -15.42 -3.58 3.69
CA TYR A 72 -14.48 -2.48 3.78
C TYR A 72 -13.37 -2.73 4.81
N LEU A 73 -13.70 -3.36 5.94
CA LEU A 73 -12.70 -3.80 6.90
C LEU A 73 -11.80 -4.88 6.30
N GLY A 74 -12.39 -5.92 5.69
CA GLY A 74 -11.62 -7.04 5.13
C GLY A 74 -10.70 -6.62 3.99
N THR A 75 -11.18 -5.79 3.06
CA THR A 75 -10.37 -5.27 1.95
C THR A 75 -9.24 -4.35 2.45
N TYR A 76 -9.49 -3.54 3.49
CA TYR A 76 -8.46 -2.70 4.10
C TYR A 76 -7.36 -3.55 4.77
N LEU A 77 -7.75 -4.56 5.55
CA LEU A 77 -6.78 -5.47 6.21
C LEU A 77 -5.97 -6.29 5.20
N LEU A 78 -6.62 -6.74 4.13
CA LEU A 78 -5.95 -7.43 3.02
C LEU A 78 -4.90 -6.52 2.40
N PHE A 79 -5.28 -5.28 2.06
CA PHE A 79 -4.35 -4.30 1.50
C PHE A 79 -3.21 -3.98 2.46
N SER A 80 -3.48 -3.76 3.76
CA SER A 80 -2.45 -3.57 4.78
C SER A 80 -1.43 -4.70 4.79
N THR A 81 -1.91 -5.95 4.75
CA THR A 81 -1.04 -7.13 4.76
C THR A 81 -0.15 -7.21 3.51
N VAL A 82 -0.72 -6.93 2.32
CA VAL A 82 0.03 -6.88 1.07
C VAL A 82 1.05 -5.73 1.07
N PHE A 83 0.67 -4.60 1.66
CA PHE A 83 1.55 -3.45 1.80
C PHE A 83 2.75 -3.78 2.70
N THR A 84 2.53 -4.39 3.87
CA THR A 84 3.59 -4.89 4.76
C THR A 84 4.49 -5.91 4.06
N LEU A 85 3.91 -6.83 3.29
CA LEU A 85 4.64 -7.85 2.52
C LEU A 85 5.69 -7.24 1.58
N LEU A 86 5.38 -6.07 1.01
CA LEU A 86 6.24 -5.35 0.06
C LEU A 86 7.21 -4.38 0.76
N MET A 87 6.73 -3.65 1.78
CA MET A 87 7.52 -2.62 2.47
C MET A 87 8.64 -3.21 3.32
N VAL A 88 8.40 -4.30 4.05
CA VAL A 88 9.41 -4.89 4.95
C VAL A 88 10.67 -5.34 4.19
N PRO A 89 10.58 -6.12 3.08
CA PRO A 89 11.75 -6.41 2.25
C PRO A 89 12.35 -5.17 1.58
N TYR A 90 11.53 -4.18 1.23
CA TYR A 90 11.97 -2.96 0.55
C TYR A 90 12.85 -2.08 1.44
N ASP A 91 12.44 -1.85 2.70
CA ASP A 91 13.20 -1.00 3.63
C ASP A 91 14.52 -1.62 4.05
N THR A 92 14.60 -2.95 4.04
CA THR A 92 15.80 -3.67 4.44
C THR A 92 16.80 -3.84 3.29
N LEU A 93 16.38 -3.73 2.02
CA LEU A 93 17.23 -3.93 0.83
C LEU A 93 18.48 -3.04 0.78
N PRO A 94 18.40 -1.71 1.01
CA PRO A 94 19.56 -0.83 0.98
C PRO A 94 20.64 -1.23 2.00
N ALA A 95 20.24 -1.85 3.11
CA ALA A 95 21.18 -2.30 4.13
C ALA A 95 22.02 -3.50 3.66
N GLU A 96 21.45 -4.37 2.82
CA GLU A 96 22.14 -5.54 2.25
C GLU A 96 22.95 -5.22 1.01
N MET A 97 22.54 -4.24 0.20
CA MET A 97 23.18 -3.95 -1.09
C MET A 97 24.57 -3.32 -0.95
N THR A 98 24.89 -2.66 0.17
CA THR A 98 26.20 -2.01 0.34
C THR A 98 26.61 -1.90 1.82
N SER A 99 27.88 -2.25 2.10
CA SER A 99 28.53 -2.14 3.40
C SER A 99 29.16 -0.76 3.67
N ARG A 100 29.34 0.07 2.64
CA ARG A 100 29.89 1.43 2.74
C ARG A 100 28.80 2.44 3.13
N TYR A 101 29.03 3.16 4.23
CA TYR A 101 28.11 4.17 4.76
C TYR A 101 27.76 5.27 3.73
N ASP A 102 28.76 5.76 2.98
CA ASP A 102 28.57 6.84 2.00
C ASP A 102 27.59 6.45 0.88
N LEU A 103 27.67 5.21 0.42
CA LEU A 103 26.81 4.69 -0.65
C LEU A 103 25.40 4.40 -0.11
N ARG A 104 25.27 3.88 1.12
CA ARG A 104 23.98 3.69 1.78
C ARG A 104 23.24 5.02 1.97
N SER A 105 23.96 6.07 2.37
CA SER A 105 23.39 7.42 2.51
C SER A 105 22.89 7.97 1.17
N LYS A 106 23.67 7.83 0.09
CA LYS A 106 23.25 8.23 -1.26
C LYS A 106 22.04 7.46 -1.76
N MET A 107 21.97 6.14 -1.54
CA MET A 107 20.82 5.32 -1.94
C MET A 107 19.56 5.70 -1.15
N SER A 108 19.67 5.91 0.16
CA SER A 108 18.55 6.35 0.99
C SER A 108 18.07 7.75 0.59
N GLY A 109 19.00 8.67 0.29
CA GLY A 109 18.69 10.00 -0.21
C GLY A 109 17.95 9.97 -1.55
N ALA A 110 18.45 9.20 -2.53
CA ALA A 110 17.77 9.03 -3.81
C ALA A 110 16.37 8.45 -3.63
N ARG A 111 16.22 7.40 -2.80
CA ARG A 111 14.93 6.80 -2.45
C ARG A 111 13.94 7.83 -1.89
N MET A 112 14.40 8.69 -0.98
CA MET A 112 13.57 9.73 -0.37
C MET A 112 13.10 10.75 -1.40
N LEU A 113 13.97 11.16 -2.33
CA LEU A 113 13.61 12.09 -3.41
C LEU A 113 12.51 11.51 -4.31
N PHE A 114 12.66 10.25 -4.74
CA PHE A 114 11.61 9.57 -5.51
C PHE A 114 10.32 9.42 -4.72
N ALA A 115 10.39 9.03 -3.44
CA ALA A 115 9.21 8.93 -2.58
C ALA A 115 8.48 10.28 -2.47
N GLN A 116 9.22 11.38 -2.34
CA GLN A 116 8.63 12.71 -2.21
C GLN A 116 8.01 13.21 -3.52
N ALA A 117 8.66 12.93 -4.66
CA ALA A 117 8.10 13.21 -5.98
C ALA A 117 6.80 12.42 -6.22
N THR A 118 6.79 11.13 -5.90
CA THR A 118 5.60 10.27 -6.00
C THR A 118 4.50 10.76 -5.07
N ALA A 119 4.82 11.16 -3.84
CA ALA A 119 3.83 11.72 -2.90
C ALA A 119 3.17 13.00 -3.45
N PHE A 120 3.96 13.86 -4.10
CA PHE A 120 3.44 15.08 -4.73
C PHE A 120 2.51 14.75 -5.91
N LEU A 121 2.92 13.86 -6.81
CA LEU A 121 2.08 13.41 -7.92
C LEU A 121 0.79 12.74 -7.42
N SER A 122 0.90 11.93 -6.36
CA SER A 122 -0.23 11.23 -5.74
C SER A 122 -1.26 12.17 -5.12
N ALA A 123 -0.84 13.36 -4.67
CA ALA A 123 -1.76 14.37 -4.16
C ALA A 123 -2.50 15.11 -5.29
N LEU A 124 -1.88 15.26 -6.46
CA LEU A 124 -2.46 16.00 -7.59
C LEU A 124 -3.47 15.16 -8.40
N ILE A 125 -3.18 13.88 -8.61
CA ILE A 125 -3.98 12.99 -9.47
C ILE A 125 -5.45 12.89 -9.01
N PRO A 126 -5.77 12.62 -7.73
CA PRO A 126 -7.14 12.56 -7.26
C PRO A 126 -7.91 13.85 -7.47
N GLY A 127 -7.28 15.01 -7.21
CA GLY A 127 -7.91 16.31 -7.36
C GLY A 127 -8.30 16.62 -8.81
N GLN A 128 -7.47 16.23 -9.77
CA GLN A 128 -7.76 16.38 -11.20
C GLN A 128 -8.87 15.43 -11.67
N ILE A 129 -8.88 14.18 -11.20
CA ILE A 129 -9.90 13.20 -11.57
C ILE A 129 -11.26 13.58 -10.97
N LEU A 130 -11.29 14.02 -9.71
CA LEU A 130 -12.51 14.50 -9.04
C LEU A 130 -13.10 15.76 -9.70
N ALA A 131 -12.27 16.59 -10.35
CA ALA A 131 -12.74 17.77 -11.07
C ALA A 131 -13.38 17.47 -12.43
N HIS A 132 -13.04 16.34 -13.06
CA HIS A 132 -13.49 15.99 -14.42
C HIS A 132 -14.55 14.88 -14.46
N VAL A 133 -14.80 14.19 -13.35
CA VAL A 133 -15.79 13.09 -13.25
C VAL A 133 -16.96 13.51 -12.37
N ALA A 134 -18.16 13.56 -12.95
CA ALA A 134 -19.38 14.02 -12.27
C ALA A 134 -19.87 13.07 -11.16
N ASP A 135 -19.64 11.75 -11.31
CA ASP A 135 -20.00 10.75 -10.30
C ASP A 135 -18.81 10.46 -9.39
N LYS A 136 -18.93 10.83 -8.11
CA LYS A 136 -17.91 10.60 -7.09
C LYS A 136 -17.56 9.12 -6.95
N SER A 137 -18.51 8.21 -7.10
CA SER A 137 -18.24 6.77 -6.95
C SER A 137 -17.31 6.26 -8.06
N GLN A 138 -17.56 6.68 -9.30
CA GLN A 138 -16.72 6.31 -10.44
C GLN A 138 -15.34 6.99 -10.36
N ALA A 139 -15.28 8.24 -9.89
CA ALA A 139 -14.04 8.97 -9.70
C ALA A 139 -13.07 8.23 -8.75
N PHE A 140 -13.57 7.75 -7.60
CA PHE A 140 -12.75 6.99 -6.65
C PHE A 140 -12.33 5.61 -7.17
N LEU A 141 -13.16 4.96 -7.98
CA LEU A 141 -12.79 3.70 -8.62
C LEU A 141 -11.65 3.91 -9.64
N TYR A 142 -11.74 4.95 -10.47
CA TYR A 142 -10.66 5.30 -11.41
C TYR A 142 -9.36 5.66 -10.69
N ILE A 143 -9.43 6.42 -9.59
CA ILE A 143 -8.29 6.66 -8.72
C ILE A 143 -7.71 5.32 -8.22
N GLY A 144 -8.55 4.45 -7.66
CA GLY A 144 -8.14 3.13 -7.19
C GLY A 144 -7.41 2.30 -8.24
N LEU A 145 -7.93 2.26 -9.47
CA LEU A 145 -7.33 1.54 -10.58
C LEU A 145 -5.98 2.13 -10.99
N VAL A 146 -5.89 3.44 -11.20
CA VAL A 146 -4.65 4.12 -11.60
C VAL A 146 -3.56 3.87 -10.57
N PHE A 147 -3.88 4.02 -9.28
CA PHE A 147 -2.93 3.77 -8.20
C PHE A 147 -2.55 2.29 -8.09
N SER A 148 -3.49 1.36 -8.28
CA SER A 148 -3.17 -0.08 -8.26
C SER A 148 -2.21 -0.49 -9.37
N VAL A 149 -2.38 0.07 -10.57
CA VAL A 149 -1.48 -0.18 -11.71
C VAL A 149 -0.11 0.44 -11.44
N LEU A 150 -0.06 1.67 -10.94
CA LEU A 150 1.19 2.33 -10.55
C LEU A 150 1.92 1.60 -9.42
N PHE A 151 1.20 0.94 -8.52
CA PHE A 151 1.79 0.18 -7.43
C PHE A 151 2.26 -1.21 -7.85
N ALA A 152 1.71 -1.76 -8.95
CA ALA A 152 2.11 -3.03 -9.52
C ALA A 152 3.33 -2.93 -10.47
N LEU A 153 3.61 -1.73 -11.01
CA LEU A 153 4.74 -1.42 -11.88
C LEU A 153 5.99 -1.03 -11.07
#